data_AF-A0A3Q0RTN9-F1
#
_entry.id   AF-A0A3Q0RTN9-F1
#
_cell.length_a   1.000
_cell.length_b   1.000
_cell.length_c   1.000
_cell.angle_alpha   90.00
_cell.angle_beta   90.00
_cell.angle_gamma   90.00
#
_symmetry.space_group_name_H-M   'P 1'
#
loop_
_entity.id
_entity.type
_entity.pdbx_description
1 polymer ?
#
loop_
_entity_poly.entity_id
_entity_poly.type
_entity_poly.pdbx_seq_one_letter_code
_entity_poly.pdbx_strand_id
1 'polypeptide(L)'
;IQLAFSPTENGVAFLRFLSDGLATFRNFLKSEYSDENIEFWLTCEDYKKIKSSFRMSSRAKKIYEQFIKAESPKEINIDYHTREQIKRNVKTPTMHCFDDAQKIVYGLMERDSYPRFLRSDIYRTLLESLAADATNG
;
A
#
# COMPACT_ATOMS: atom_id res chain seq x y z
N ILE A 1 -8.84 -17.58 22.51
CA ILE A 1 -8.71 -16.17 22.09
C ILE A 1 -9.16 -16.09 20.65
N GLN A 2 -10.43 -15.78 20.43
CA GLN A 2 -10.93 -15.48 19.10
C GLN A 2 -10.77 -13.99 18.91
N LEU A 3 -9.63 -13.58 18.34
CA LEU A 3 -9.53 -12.24 17.78
C LEU A 3 -10.41 -12.25 16.53
N ALA A 4 -11.70 -12.04 16.74
CA ALA A 4 -12.65 -11.74 15.67
C ALA A 4 -12.26 -10.37 15.12
N PHE A 5 -11.40 -10.37 14.10
CA PHE A 5 -11.10 -9.19 13.31
C PHE A 5 -12.43 -8.68 12.73
N SER A 6 -12.86 -7.50 13.16
CA SER A 6 -14.11 -6.92 12.70
C SER A 6 -13.98 -6.58 11.21
N PRO A 7 -14.98 -6.86 10.36
CA PRO A 7 -14.93 -6.57 8.92
C PRO A 7 -14.97 -5.08 8.57
N THR A 8 -14.91 -4.19 9.57
CA THR A 8 -15.22 -2.76 9.43
C THR A 8 -14.00 -1.85 9.61
N GLU A 9 -12.84 -2.38 9.98
CA GLU A 9 -11.59 -1.62 10.01
C GLU A 9 -10.71 -2.00 8.81
N ASN A 10 -10.58 -1.07 7.85
CA ASN A 10 -9.69 -1.07 6.69
C ASN A 10 -8.45 -1.98 6.86
N GLY A 11 -8.54 -3.25 6.44
CA GLY A 11 -7.62 -4.31 6.88
C GLY A 11 -6.13 -4.04 6.58
N VAL A 12 -5.82 -3.46 5.41
CA VAL A 12 -4.44 -3.09 5.06
C VAL A 12 -3.92 -1.90 5.87
N ALA A 13 -4.80 -0.95 6.23
CA ALA A 13 -4.44 0.15 7.10
C ALA A 13 -4.23 -0.33 8.54
N PHE A 14 -5.00 -1.32 8.97
CA PHE A 14 -4.89 -1.96 10.28
C PHE A 14 -3.54 -2.66 10.48
N LEU A 15 -2.99 -3.29 9.42
CA LEU A 15 -1.65 -3.91 9.46
C LEU A 15 -0.52 -2.94 9.83
N ARG A 16 -0.73 -1.62 9.71
CA ARG A 16 0.27 -0.62 10.16
C ARG A 16 0.35 -0.49 11.67
N PHE A 17 -0.69 -0.89 12.40
CA PHE A 17 -0.74 -0.84 13.86
C PHE A 17 -0.19 -2.12 14.51
N LEU A 18 0.00 -3.18 13.73
CA LEU A 18 0.74 -4.37 14.11
C LEU A 18 2.18 -4.20 13.63
N SER A 19 3.14 -4.06 14.55
CA SER A 19 4.57 -3.86 14.23
C SER A 19 5.08 -4.79 13.14
N ASP A 20 4.67 -6.06 13.20
CA ASP A 20 5.12 -7.11 12.28
C ASP A 20 4.11 -7.39 11.15
N GLY A 21 2.89 -6.86 11.23
CA GLY A 21 1.82 -7.10 10.26
C GLY A 21 2.13 -6.54 8.88
N LEU A 22 2.56 -5.27 8.82
CA LEU A 22 2.91 -4.63 7.54
C LEU A 22 4.14 -5.27 6.89
N ALA A 23 5.15 -5.63 7.68
CA ALA A 23 6.36 -6.28 7.18
C ALA A 23 6.04 -7.66 6.59
N THR A 24 5.23 -8.44 7.31
CA THR A 24 4.77 -9.77 6.87
C THR A 24 3.92 -9.67 5.60
N PHE A 25 2.99 -8.71 5.54
CA PHE A 25 2.18 -8.50 4.33
C PHE A 25 3.03 -8.05 3.14
N ARG A 26 4.03 -7.19 3.35
CA ARG A 26 4.97 -6.82 2.27
C ARG A 26 5.75 -8.04 1.77
N ASN A 27 6.18 -8.93 2.65
CA ASN A 27 6.86 -10.17 2.26
C ASN A 27 5.93 -11.11 1.48
N PHE A 28 4.67 -11.22 1.90
CA PHE A 28 3.64 -11.95 1.17
C PHE A 28 3.47 -11.38 -0.25
N LEU A 29 3.29 -10.07 -0.40
CA LEU A 29 3.13 -9.43 -1.71
C LEU A 29 4.36 -9.61 -2.60
N LYS A 30 5.58 -9.59 -2.03
CA LYS A 30 6.81 -9.89 -2.78
C LYS A 30 6.83 -11.32 -3.33
N SER A 31 6.33 -12.29 -2.55
CA SER A 31 6.24 -13.69 -3.00
C SER A 31 5.26 -13.87 -4.16
N GLU A 32 4.33 -12.93 -4.32
CA GLU A 32 3.33 -12.90 -5.38
C GLU A 32 3.65 -11.87 -6.48
N TYR A 33 4.84 -11.26 -6.43
CA TYR A 33 5.29 -10.22 -7.38
C TYR A 33 4.30 -9.04 -7.50
N SER A 34 3.70 -8.65 -6.37
CA SER A 34 2.69 -7.58 -6.31
C SER A 34 2.98 -6.53 -5.22
N ASP A 35 4.25 -6.40 -4.80
CA ASP A 35 4.67 -5.49 -3.72
C ASP A 35 4.73 -4.01 -4.13
N GLU A 36 4.68 -3.72 -5.42
CA GLU A 36 4.51 -2.36 -5.94
C GLU A 36 3.24 -1.69 -5.41
N ASN A 37 2.17 -2.46 -5.19
CA ASN A 37 0.89 -1.94 -4.71
C ASN A 37 1.00 -1.32 -3.32
N ILE A 38 1.57 -2.06 -2.35
CA ILE A 38 1.74 -1.55 -0.99
C ILE A 38 2.80 -0.45 -0.94
N GLU A 39 3.86 -0.56 -1.74
CA GLU A 39 4.91 0.46 -1.79
C GLU A 39 4.40 1.79 -2.36
N PHE A 40 3.60 1.74 -3.42
CA PHE A 40 2.93 2.92 -3.97
C PHE A 40 1.98 3.54 -2.95
N TRP A 41 1.15 2.71 -2.31
CA TRP A 41 0.17 3.19 -1.34
C TRP A 41 0.85 3.90 -0.14
N LEU A 42 1.89 3.29 0.44
CA LEU A 42 2.68 3.91 1.51
C LEU A 42 3.39 5.19 1.05
N THR A 43 3.91 5.18 -0.18
CA THR A 43 4.56 6.37 -0.75
C THR A 43 3.57 7.54 -0.91
N CYS A 44 2.31 7.26 -1.25
CA CYS A 44 1.25 8.26 -1.31
C CYS A 44 0.90 8.82 0.08
N GLU A 45 0.84 7.98 1.11
CA GLU A 45 0.63 8.41 2.50
C GLU A 45 1.72 9.38 2.98
N ASP A 46 2.97 9.12 2.63
CA ASP A 46 4.08 10.02 2.98
C ASP A 46 4.09 11.29 2.11
N TYR A 47 3.70 11.17 0.84
CA TYR A 47 3.56 12.32 -0.06
C TYR A 47 2.56 13.35 0.47
N LYS A 48 1.42 12.91 1.01
CA LYS A 48 0.38 13.79 1.59
C LYS A 48 0.87 14.62 2.78
N LYS A 49 1.92 14.18 3.46
CA LYS A 49 2.52 14.90 4.60
C LYS A 49 3.45 16.04 4.17
N ILE A 50 3.84 16.11 2.89
CA ILE A 50 4.76 17.12 2.37
C ILE A 50 4.06 18.48 2.32
N LYS A 51 4.61 19.48 3.02
CA LYS A 51 4.12 20.88 2.99
C LYS A 51 4.91 21.80 2.05
N SER A 52 6.17 21.47 1.75
CA SER A 52 7.02 22.25 0.85
C SER A 52 6.64 21.98 -0.62
N SER A 53 6.24 23.02 -1.34
CA SER A 53 5.90 22.94 -2.78
C SER A 53 7.06 22.39 -3.64
N PHE A 54 8.30 22.78 -3.34
CA PHE A 54 9.49 22.26 -4.02
C PHE A 54 9.66 20.75 -3.81
N ARG A 55 9.58 20.29 -2.54
CA ARG A 55 9.67 18.85 -2.23
C ARG A 55 8.50 18.07 -2.81
N MET A 56 7.30 18.64 -2.80
CA MET A 56 6.11 18.04 -3.38
C MET A 56 6.29 17.83 -4.88
N SER A 57 6.75 18.86 -5.59
CA SER A 57 7.03 18.77 -7.03
C SER A 57 8.09 17.72 -7.37
N SER A 58 9.18 17.69 -6.61
CA SER A 58 10.22 16.67 -6.78
C SER A 58 9.70 15.26 -6.49
N ARG A 59 8.94 15.08 -5.41
CA ARG A 59 8.40 13.77 -5.01
C ARG A 59 7.32 13.28 -5.98
N ALA A 60 6.44 14.17 -6.46
CA ALA A 60 5.41 13.82 -7.43
C ALA A 60 6.00 13.26 -8.72
N LYS A 61 7.06 13.88 -9.25
CA LYS A 61 7.78 13.39 -10.43
C LYS A 61 8.39 12.00 -10.20
N LYS A 62 9.00 11.77 -9.02
CA LYS A 62 9.57 10.45 -8.67
C LYS A 62 8.49 9.37 -8.59
N ILE A 63 7.36 9.67 -7.96
CA ILE A 63 6.22 8.73 -7.87
C ILE A 63 5.71 8.39 -9.27
N TYR A 64 5.58 9.40 -10.13
CA TYR A 64 5.13 9.19 -11.51
C TYR A 64 6.05 8.26 -12.30
N GLU A 65 7.36 8.53 -12.31
CA GLU A 65 8.34 7.72 -13.05
C GLU A 65 8.49 6.31 -12.50
N GLN A 66 8.26 6.11 -11.20
CA GLN A 66 8.43 4.82 -10.53
C GLN A 66 7.21 3.91 -10.65
N PHE A 67 6.00 4.48 -10.55
CA PHE A 67 4.76 3.69 -10.41
C PHE A 67 3.70 3.95 -11.49
N ILE A 68 3.68 5.13 -12.12
CA ILE A 68 2.53 5.56 -12.95
C ILE A 68 2.83 5.48 -14.44
N LYS A 69 4.06 5.84 -14.83
CA LYS A 69 4.48 5.85 -16.22
C LYS A 69 4.41 4.43 -16.80
N ALA A 70 3.98 4.34 -18.05
CA ALA A 70 4.03 3.07 -18.78
C ALA A 70 5.45 2.52 -18.80
N GLU A 71 5.57 1.22 -18.58
CA GLU A 71 6.83 0.48 -18.54
C GLU A 71 7.76 0.93 -17.38
N SER A 72 7.19 1.57 -16.35
CA SER A 72 7.94 1.89 -15.14
C SER A 72 8.30 0.62 -14.38
N PRO A 73 9.43 0.61 -13.65
CA PRO A 73 9.92 -0.61 -12.99
C PRO A 73 8.97 -1.17 -11.93
N LYS A 74 8.03 -0.36 -11.43
CA LYS A 74 7.01 -0.75 -10.44
C LYS A 74 5.62 -0.25 -10.86
N GLU A 75 5.32 -0.36 -12.16
CA GLU A 75 4.05 0.11 -12.72
C GLU A 75 2.85 -0.53 -11.98
N ILE A 76 1.97 0.31 -11.42
CA ILE A 76 0.74 -0.15 -10.77
C ILE A 76 -0.37 -0.39 -11.80
N ASN A 77 -1.26 -1.33 -11.50
CA ASN A 77 -2.39 -1.65 -12.37
C ASN A 77 -3.52 -0.61 -12.25
N ILE A 78 -3.49 0.40 -13.12
CA ILE A 78 -4.52 1.45 -13.24
C ILE A 78 -4.93 1.67 -14.70
N ASP A 79 -6.16 2.13 -14.91
CA ASP A 79 -6.67 2.42 -16.25
C ASP A 79 -5.98 3.63 -16.91
N TYR A 80 -6.15 3.73 -18.23
CA TYR A 80 -5.58 4.81 -19.03
C TYR A 80 -6.03 6.20 -18.57
N HIS A 81 -7.30 6.35 -18.22
CA HIS A 81 -7.87 7.64 -17.83
C HIS A 81 -7.23 8.17 -16.55
N THR A 82 -7.11 7.31 -15.52
CA THR A 82 -6.46 7.61 -14.24
C THR A 82 -4.99 8.01 -14.46
N ARG A 83 -4.28 7.26 -15.32
CA ARG A 83 -2.88 7.56 -15.66
C ARG A 83 -2.72 8.94 -16.30
N GLU A 84 -3.53 9.27 -17.30
CA GLU A 84 -3.47 10.58 -17.97
C GLU A 84 -3.93 11.74 -17.08
N GLN A 85 -4.83 11.49 -16.12
CA GLN A 85 -5.17 12.47 -15.08
C GLN A 85 -3.97 12.76 -14.18
N ILE A 86 -3.29 11.73 -13.68
CA ILE A 86 -2.11 11.90 -12.83
C ILE A 86 -0.99 12.62 -13.59
N LYS A 87 -0.74 12.26 -14.86
CA LYS A 87 0.24 12.93 -15.73
C LYS A 87 -0.01 14.43 -15.89
N ARG A 88 -1.27 14.88 -15.85
CA ARG A 88 -1.63 16.31 -15.81
C ARG A 88 -1.38 16.89 -14.42
N ASN A 89 -1.83 16.21 -13.36
CA ASN A 89 -1.70 16.67 -11.98
C ASN A 89 -0.24 16.85 -11.54
N VAL A 90 0.69 16.00 -11.98
CA VAL A 90 2.11 16.09 -11.61
C VAL A 90 2.83 17.32 -12.18
N LYS A 91 2.22 18.03 -13.15
CA LYS A 91 2.73 19.32 -13.64
C LYS A 91 2.53 20.45 -12.63
N THR A 92 1.44 20.40 -11.86
CA THR A 92 1.12 21.35 -10.79
C THR A 92 0.59 20.56 -9.59
N PRO A 93 1.48 19.84 -8.88
CA PRO A 93 1.08 18.84 -7.93
C PRO A 93 0.43 19.45 -6.68
N THR A 94 -0.63 18.79 -6.21
CA THR A 94 -1.26 19.03 -4.91
C THR A 94 -1.08 17.80 -4.03
N MET A 95 -1.46 17.89 -2.74
CA MET A 95 -1.46 16.72 -1.86
C MET A 95 -2.41 15.60 -2.33
N HIS A 96 -3.38 15.92 -3.20
CA HIS A 96 -4.38 15.00 -3.74
C HIS A 96 -4.00 14.40 -5.11
N CYS A 97 -2.77 14.66 -5.59
CA CYS A 97 -2.30 14.29 -6.93
C CYS A 97 -2.52 12.81 -7.29
N PHE A 98 -2.47 11.92 -6.28
CA PHE A 98 -2.50 10.46 -6.44
C PHE A 98 -3.71 9.80 -5.77
N ASP A 99 -4.70 10.56 -5.28
CA ASP A 99 -5.78 10.01 -4.45
C ASP A 99 -6.60 8.92 -5.16
N ASP A 100 -6.92 9.11 -6.43
CA ASP A 100 -7.71 8.14 -7.20
C ASP A 100 -6.95 6.84 -7.43
N ALA A 101 -5.69 6.92 -7.90
CA ALA A 101 -4.85 5.73 -8.03
C ALA A 101 -4.61 5.04 -6.68
N GLN A 102 -4.41 5.80 -5.60
CA GLN A 102 -4.23 5.22 -4.27
C GLN A 102 -5.46 4.42 -3.82
N LYS A 103 -6.67 4.92 -4.10
CA LYS A 103 -7.93 4.18 -3.82
C LYS A 103 -8.06 2.92 -4.67
N ILE A 104 -7.73 2.98 -5.95
CA ILE A 104 -7.77 1.82 -6.85
C ILE A 104 -6.83 0.73 -6.36
N VAL A 105 -5.57 1.08 -6.08
CA VAL A 105 -4.54 0.15 -5.59
C VAL A 105 -4.91 -0.44 -4.23
N TYR A 106 -5.48 0.38 -3.33
CA TYR A 106 -6.01 -0.11 -2.07
C TYR A 106 -7.08 -1.18 -2.30
N GLY A 107 -8.08 -0.88 -3.14
CA GLY A 107 -9.15 -1.83 -3.46
C GLY A 107 -8.66 -3.09 -4.16
N LEU A 108 -7.59 -3.02 -4.95
CA LEU A 108 -6.93 -4.19 -5.54
C LEU A 108 -6.37 -5.10 -4.45
N MET A 109 -5.56 -4.55 -3.55
CA MET A 109 -5.01 -5.32 -2.43
C MET A 109 -6.11 -5.87 -1.53
N GLU A 110 -7.12 -5.08 -1.20
CA GLU A 110 -8.22 -5.47 -0.31
C GLU A 110 -9.06 -6.62 -0.89
N ARG A 111 -9.30 -6.65 -2.20
CA ARG A 111 -10.14 -7.67 -2.84
C ARG A 111 -9.37 -8.93 -3.24
N ASP A 112 -8.07 -8.83 -3.49
CA ASP A 112 -7.28 -9.93 -4.03
C ASP A 112 -6.19 -10.43 -3.06
N SER A 113 -5.13 -9.66 -2.85
CA SER A 113 -3.96 -10.11 -2.09
C SER A 113 -4.25 -10.26 -0.60
N TYR A 114 -5.08 -9.38 -0.01
CA TYR A 114 -5.34 -9.36 1.43
C TYR A 114 -6.12 -10.59 1.91
N PRO A 115 -7.22 -11.04 1.25
CA PRO A 115 -7.89 -12.29 1.62
C PRO A 115 -6.98 -13.52 1.48
N ARG A 116 -6.06 -13.53 0.51
CA ARG A 116 -5.08 -14.61 0.34
C ARG A 116 -4.02 -14.57 1.44
N PHE A 117 -3.54 -13.38 1.81
CA PHE A 117 -2.65 -13.18 2.95
C PHE A 117 -3.26 -13.75 4.23
N LEU A 118 -4.51 -13.42 4.56
CA LEU A 118 -5.17 -13.94 5.76
C LEU A 118 -5.32 -15.48 5.80
N ARG A 119 -5.28 -16.14 4.64
CA ARG A 119 -5.33 -17.61 4.53
C ARG A 119 -3.95 -18.27 4.43
N SER A 120 -2.89 -17.48 4.24
CA SER A 120 -1.55 -17.97 4.00
C SER A 120 -0.85 -18.41 5.28
N ASP A 121 0.11 -19.33 5.15
CA ASP A 121 0.87 -19.83 6.29
C ASP A 121 1.73 -18.74 6.93
N ILE A 122 2.21 -17.75 6.15
CA ILE A 122 3.00 -16.64 6.70
C ILE A 122 2.18 -15.79 7.70
N TYR A 123 0.87 -15.65 7.49
CA TYR A 123 -0.01 -14.97 8.44
C TYR A 123 -0.32 -15.83 9.66
N ARG A 124 -0.45 -17.15 9.49
CA ARG A 124 -0.62 -18.08 10.62
C ARG A 124 0.60 -18.05 11.56
N THR A 125 1.80 -18.11 11.00
CA THR A 125 3.06 -18.01 11.76
C THR A 125 3.16 -16.69 12.51
N LEU A 126 2.71 -15.57 11.90
CA LEU A 126 2.64 -14.27 12.58
C LEU A 126 1.70 -14.31 13.81
N LEU A 127 0.53 -14.95 13.70
CA LEU A 127 -0.40 -15.06 14.83
C LEU A 127 0.18 -15.94 15.96
N GLU A 128 0.87 -17.02 15.61
CA GLU A 128 1.54 -17.90 16.57
C GLU A 128 2.67 -17.17 17.32
N SER A 129 3.49 -16.38 16.61
CA SER A 129 4.57 -15.62 17.25
C SER A 129 4.02 -14.56 18.21
N LEU A 130 2.99 -13.80 17.79
CA LEU A 130 2.34 -12.81 18.64
C LEU A 130 1.69 -13.43 19.88
N ALA A 131 1.12 -14.63 19.76
CA ALA A 131 0.55 -15.35 20.88
C ALA A 131 1.63 -15.83 21.87
N ALA A 132 2.77 -16.32 21.36
CA ALA A 132 3.90 -16.74 22.18
C ALA A 132 4.51 -15.58 22.97
N ASP A 133 4.68 -14.42 22.34
CA ASP A 133 5.21 -13.21 22.98
C ASP A 133 4.28 -12.71 24.11
N ALA A 134 2.96 -12.80 23.92
CA ALA A 134 1.97 -12.43 24.93
C ALA A 134 1.92 -13.39 26.13
N THR A 135 2.36 -14.65 25.96
CA THR A 135 2.42 -15.64 27.05
C THR A 135 3.74 -15.64 27.82
N ASN A 136 4.78 -15.02 27.27
CA ASN A 136 6.12 -14.96 27.85
C ASN A 136 6.45 -13.58 28.49
N GLY A 137 5.46 -12.67 28.55
CA GLY A 137 5.56 -11.33 29.11
C GLY A 137 4.80 -11.15 30.42
#